data_AF-A0A0A1TFS3-F1
#
_entry.id   AF-A0A0A1TFS3-F1
#
_cell.length_a   1.000
_cell.length_b   1.000
_cell.length_c   1.000
_cell.angle_alpha   90.00
_cell.angle_beta   90.00
_cell.angle_gamma   90.00
#
_symmetry.space_group_name_H-M   'P 1'
#
loop_
_entity.id
_entity.type
_entity.pdbx_description
1 polymer ?
#
loop_
_entity_poly.entity_id
_entity_poly.type
_entity_poly.pdbx_seq_one_letter_code
_entity_poly.pdbx_strand_id
1 'polypeptide(L)'
;MTESPDYSPRKEAHMPKPTYKFLKRKWPDVSRKAILWLMPLELIGLIPALVIFGIAQPDLYRTKMWRIGWDNRLNSNPDMIIYAIANFKSPPSVPLIWSVVLTDLNVAISVISLFFLLARLIAYIMKLWYPIFSLFFSLALTALYAASTYGQVGPDYADPRYPAPAAWYFRFGCDLAKPYNAFTSCKIAQGSLVITLYMLTLYLLNLGFTCYAMYPNKINDIVDEEEEDDMYAMPSNASQYSPEYGMSSPIRLQDSPFTPRTQAFHTLDRKLPLQASSAPKY
;
A
#
# COMPACT_ATOMS: atom_id res chain seq x y z
N MET A 1 9.34 60.97 -47.86
CA MET A 1 10.65 60.89 -47.16
C MET A 1 10.40 61.46 -45.78
N THR A 2 10.26 60.69 -44.72
CA THR A 2 11.06 59.51 -44.32
C THR A 2 10.19 58.52 -43.55
N GLU A 3 10.11 57.29 -44.04
CA GLU A 3 9.81 56.10 -43.22
C GLU A 3 10.94 55.90 -42.21
N SER A 4 10.57 55.56 -40.97
CA SER A 4 11.47 54.89 -40.01
C SER A 4 10.69 53.75 -39.35
N PRO A 5 11.34 52.59 -39.13
CA PRO A 5 10.66 51.31 -38.94
C PRO A 5 10.35 50.97 -37.47
N ASP A 6 9.30 50.17 -37.34
CA ASP A 6 9.08 49.04 -36.42
C ASP A 6 10.05 48.83 -35.24
N TYR A 7 9.49 48.77 -34.03
CA TYR A 7 9.84 47.72 -33.07
C TYR A 7 8.68 47.45 -32.10
N SER A 8 7.80 46.52 -32.47
CA SER A 8 6.90 45.86 -31.52
C SER A 8 7.70 44.91 -30.61
N PRO A 9 7.73 45.09 -29.28
CA PRO A 9 8.27 44.06 -28.41
C PRO A 9 7.29 42.89 -28.39
N ARG A 10 7.64 41.84 -29.13
CA ARG A 10 7.01 40.52 -29.04
C ARG A 10 7.15 40.07 -27.59
N LYS A 11 6.04 40.04 -26.84
CA LYS A 11 5.98 39.41 -25.52
C LYS A 11 6.34 37.94 -25.71
N GLU A 12 7.58 37.58 -25.43
CA GLU A 12 7.97 36.20 -25.27
C GLU A 12 7.19 35.65 -24.08
N ALA A 13 6.19 34.84 -24.38
CA ALA A 13 5.52 34.03 -23.38
C ALA A 13 6.57 33.07 -22.82
N HIS A 14 7.15 33.44 -21.68
CA HIS A 14 8.00 32.56 -20.91
C HIS A 14 7.09 31.47 -20.35
N MET A 15 6.85 30.40 -21.12
CA MET A 15 6.24 29.20 -20.56
C MET A 15 7.21 28.65 -19.53
N PRO A 16 6.86 28.60 -18.23
CA PRO A 16 7.69 27.90 -17.28
C PRO A 16 7.76 26.44 -17.72
N LYS A 17 8.98 25.93 -17.94
CA LYS A 17 9.17 24.50 -18.18
C LYS A 17 8.67 23.77 -16.93
N PRO A 18 7.78 22.77 -17.04
CA PRO A 18 7.31 22.04 -15.89
C PRO A 18 8.53 21.37 -15.24
N THR A 19 8.94 21.89 -14.10
CA THR A 19 10.03 21.33 -13.32
C THR A 19 9.47 20.09 -12.66
N TYR A 20 9.82 18.91 -13.19
CA TYR A 20 9.28 17.65 -12.71
C TYR A 20 9.78 17.37 -11.27
N LYS A 21 8.94 17.65 -10.28
CA LYS A 21 9.23 17.41 -8.86
C LYS A 21 8.87 15.95 -8.51
N PHE A 22 9.89 15.11 -8.26
CA PHE A 22 9.71 13.68 -7.96
C PHE A 22 9.11 13.39 -6.57
N LEU A 23 9.23 14.31 -5.61
CA LEU A 23 9.07 14.03 -4.17
C LEU A 23 7.68 14.33 -3.61
N LYS A 24 7.09 15.47 -3.95
CA LYS A 24 5.80 15.91 -3.41
C LYS A 24 4.76 15.82 -4.50
N ARG A 25 4.01 14.72 -4.51
CA ARG A 25 2.97 14.50 -5.52
C ARG A 25 1.69 14.02 -4.88
N LYS A 26 0.58 14.65 -5.24
CA LYS A 26 -0.74 14.31 -4.72
C LYS A 26 -1.30 13.09 -5.43
N TRP A 27 -1.92 12.20 -4.67
CA TRP A 27 -2.60 11.04 -5.22
C TRP A 27 -3.83 11.45 -6.04
N PRO A 28 -3.99 10.94 -7.27
CA PRO A 28 -5.27 11.02 -7.97
C PRO A 28 -6.37 10.34 -7.15
N ASP A 29 -7.59 10.88 -7.17
CA ASP A 29 -8.70 10.36 -6.37
C ASP A 29 -9.04 8.90 -6.68
N VAL A 30 -8.90 8.49 -7.95
CA VAL A 30 -9.08 7.10 -8.38
C VAL A 30 -8.07 6.19 -7.71
N SER A 31 -6.77 6.51 -7.77
CA SER A 31 -5.72 5.72 -7.12
C SER A 31 -5.86 5.71 -5.60
N ARG A 32 -6.26 6.83 -4.99
CA ARG A 32 -6.48 6.91 -3.54
C ARG A 32 -7.61 5.99 -3.08
N LYS A 33 -8.73 5.99 -3.79
CA LYS A 33 -9.87 5.08 -3.52
C LYS A 33 -9.48 3.63 -3.78
N ALA A 34 -8.77 3.36 -4.88
CA ALA A 34 -8.32 2.01 -5.22
C ALA A 34 -7.41 1.43 -4.13
N ILE A 35 -6.42 2.18 -3.65
CA ILE A 35 -5.53 1.74 -2.57
C ILE A 35 -6.31 1.48 -1.28
N LEU A 36 -7.28 2.34 -0.96
CA LEU A 36 -8.15 2.14 0.21
C LEU A 36 -8.92 0.81 0.14
N TRP A 37 -9.45 0.45 -1.03
CA TRP A 37 -10.16 -0.81 -1.25
C TRP A 37 -9.23 -2.03 -1.36
N LEU A 38 -8.00 -1.85 -1.85
CA LEU A 38 -7.02 -2.93 -1.97
C LEU A 38 -6.43 -3.35 -0.62
N MET A 39 -6.36 -2.46 0.38
CA MET A 39 -5.87 -2.79 1.72
C MET A 39 -6.63 -3.93 2.43
N PRO A 40 -7.98 -3.92 2.53
CA PRO A 40 -8.69 -5.05 3.15
C PRO A 40 -8.58 -6.33 2.31
N LEU A 41 -8.51 -6.24 0.97
CA LEU A 41 -8.30 -7.39 0.10
C LEU A 41 -6.91 -8.01 0.30
N GLU A 42 -5.89 -7.18 0.51
CA GLU A 42 -4.54 -7.61 0.86
C GLU A 42 -4.55 -8.35 2.19
N LEU A 43 -5.25 -7.83 3.20
CA LEU A 43 -5.38 -8.48 4.50
C LEU A 43 -6.05 -9.87 4.40
N ILE A 44 -7.11 -9.98 3.59
CA ILE A 44 -7.82 -11.25 3.37
C ILE A 44 -6.91 -12.32 2.75
N GLY A 45 -6.00 -11.94 1.85
CA GLY A 45 -5.03 -12.90 1.28
C GLY A 45 -3.83 -13.17 2.18
N LEU A 46 -3.42 -12.15 2.95
CA LEU A 46 -2.26 -12.20 3.82
C LEU A 46 -2.45 -13.17 4.99
N ILE A 47 -3.63 -13.19 5.61
CA ILE A 47 -3.92 -14.08 6.75
C ILE A 47 -3.73 -15.56 6.37
N PRO A 48 -4.36 -16.08 5.29
CA PRO A 48 -4.10 -17.42 4.79
C PRO A 48 -2.64 -17.65 4.39
N ALA A 49 -1.97 -16.67 3.78
CA ALA A 49 -0.57 -16.79 3.38
C ALA A 49 0.34 -17.04 4.59
N LEU A 50 0.17 -16.24 5.65
CA LEU A 50 0.92 -16.39 6.91
C LEU A 50 0.67 -17.75 7.55
N VAL A 51 -0.58 -18.20 7.59
CA VAL A 51 -0.93 -19.51 8.17
C VAL A 51 -0.32 -20.64 7.37
N ILE A 52 -0.53 -20.67 6.04
CA ILE A 52 -0.07 -21.78 5.18
C ILE A 52 1.45 -21.84 5.09
N PHE A 53 2.12 -20.69 4.99
CA PHE A 53 3.58 -20.68 4.97
C PHE A 53 4.19 -20.94 6.34
N GLY A 54 3.56 -20.45 7.41
CA GLY A 54 3.96 -20.73 8.79
C GLY A 54 3.94 -22.22 9.13
N ILE A 55 2.85 -22.92 8.76
CA ILE A 55 2.78 -24.38 8.97
C ILE A 55 3.69 -25.17 8.03
N ALA A 56 4.10 -24.61 6.88
CA ALA A 56 4.95 -25.30 5.91
C ALA A 56 6.39 -25.44 6.40
N GLN A 57 6.88 -24.53 7.25
CA GLN A 57 8.18 -24.62 7.93
C GLN A 57 8.16 -25.67 9.05
N PRO A 58 9.22 -26.49 9.22
CA PRO A 58 10.43 -26.58 8.38
C PRO A 58 10.24 -27.46 7.12
N ASP A 59 9.33 -28.43 7.19
CA ASP A 59 9.01 -29.35 6.08
C ASP A 59 7.70 -30.14 6.33
N LEU A 60 6.54 -29.47 6.23
CA LEU A 60 5.27 -30.16 6.44
C LEU A 60 4.93 -31.13 5.30
N TYR A 61 5.19 -30.72 4.05
CA TYR A 61 4.78 -31.46 2.86
C TYR A 61 5.85 -31.58 1.78
N ARG A 62 6.93 -30.81 1.80
CA ARG A 62 7.88 -30.72 0.68
C ARG A 62 8.59 -32.05 0.44
N THR A 63 9.23 -32.62 1.45
CA THR A 63 9.92 -33.92 1.31
C THR A 63 8.94 -35.07 1.05
N LYS A 64 7.76 -35.06 1.68
CA LYS A 64 6.72 -36.08 1.44
C LYS A 64 6.21 -36.05 0.00
N MET A 65 5.90 -34.86 -0.52
CA MET A 65 5.45 -34.70 -1.91
C MET A 65 6.57 -35.02 -2.89
N TRP A 66 7.82 -34.68 -2.57
CA TRP A 66 8.97 -35.06 -3.38
C TRP A 66 9.07 -36.58 -3.51
N ARG A 67 9.02 -37.30 -2.38
CA ARG A 67 9.09 -38.77 -2.32
C ARG A 67 7.94 -39.47 -3.05
N ILE A 68 6.70 -39.00 -2.87
CA ILE A 68 5.53 -39.56 -3.58
C ILE A 68 5.69 -39.41 -5.09
N GLY A 69 6.21 -38.26 -5.54
CA GLY A 69 6.52 -38.06 -6.96
C GLY A 69 7.54 -39.07 -7.47
N TRP A 70 8.58 -39.35 -6.68
CA TRP A 70 9.67 -40.24 -7.07
C TRP A 70 9.20 -41.69 -7.17
N ASP A 71 8.41 -42.14 -6.18
CA ASP A 71 7.82 -43.47 -6.17
C ASP A 71 6.95 -43.71 -7.42
N ASN A 72 6.37 -42.65 -7.98
CA ASN A 72 5.56 -42.67 -9.20
C ASN A 72 6.33 -42.25 -10.46
N ARG A 73 7.66 -42.04 -10.37
CA ARG A 73 8.53 -41.64 -11.48
C ARG A 73 8.16 -40.30 -12.13
N LEU A 74 7.68 -39.35 -11.33
CA LEU A 74 7.18 -38.05 -11.78
C LEU A 74 8.11 -36.87 -11.48
N ASN A 75 9.21 -37.09 -10.76
CA ASN A 75 10.22 -36.08 -10.40
C ASN A 75 11.54 -36.78 -10.00
N SER A 76 12.53 -36.00 -9.57
CA SER A 76 13.83 -36.50 -9.10
C SER A 76 13.75 -37.19 -7.73
N ASN A 77 14.79 -37.92 -7.35
CA ASN A 77 14.86 -38.60 -6.05
C ASN A 77 15.28 -37.64 -4.92
N PRO A 78 14.52 -37.50 -3.81
CA PRO A 78 14.96 -36.73 -2.65
C PRO A 78 16.27 -37.24 -2.02
N ASP A 79 16.55 -38.54 -2.11
CA ASP A 79 17.75 -39.16 -1.52
C ASP A 79 19.03 -38.86 -2.33
N MET A 80 18.94 -38.12 -3.44
CA MET A 80 20.10 -37.74 -4.26
C MET A 80 21.15 -36.95 -3.45
N ILE A 81 20.69 -36.17 -2.47
CA ILE A 81 21.55 -35.35 -1.60
C ILE A 81 22.37 -36.28 -0.69
N ILE A 82 21.71 -37.21 -0.02
CA ILE A 82 22.34 -38.16 0.91
C ILE A 82 23.27 -39.09 0.13
N TYR A 83 22.85 -39.56 -1.04
CA TYR A 83 23.68 -40.38 -1.91
C TYR A 83 24.97 -39.67 -2.33
N ALA A 84 24.89 -38.39 -2.72
CA ALA A 84 26.08 -37.62 -3.08
C ALA A 84 27.04 -37.46 -1.89
N ILE A 85 26.51 -37.08 -0.72
CA ILE A 85 27.30 -36.92 0.51
C ILE A 85 27.97 -38.24 0.93
N ALA A 86 27.23 -39.35 0.90
CA ALA A 86 27.75 -40.67 1.26
C ALA A 86 28.84 -41.17 0.29
N ASN A 87 28.84 -40.71 -0.95
CA ASN A 87 29.85 -41.05 -1.96
C ASN A 87 30.94 -39.98 -2.12
N PHE A 88 31.06 -39.05 -1.16
CA PHE A 88 32.03 -37.93 -1.20
C PHE A 88 31.96 -37.10 -2.49
N LYS A 89 30.78 -37.00 -3.11
CA LYS A 89 30.52 -36.16 -4.28
C LYS A 89 29.88 -34.84 -3.85
N SER A 90 30.07 -33.79 -4.65
CA SER A 90 29.33 -32.55 -4.45
C SER A 90 27.82 -32.80 -4.54
N PRO A 91 27.00 -32.22 -3.64
CA PRO A 91 25.56 -32.38 -3.71
C PRO A 91 25.01 -31.86 -5.04
N PRO A 92 24.13 -32.62 -5.73
CA PRO A 92 23.48 -32.14 -6.93
C PRO A 92 22.62 -30.91 -6.62
N SER A 93 22.43 -30.03 -7.61
CA SER A 93 21.59 -28.85 -7.47
C SER A 93 20.14 -29.26 -7.22
N VAL A 94 19.62 -28.93 -6.04
CA VAL A 94 18.22 -29.20 -5.67
C VAL A 94 17.31 -28.27 -6.46
N PRO A 95 16.26 -28.78 -7.13
CA PRO A 95 15.27 -27.95 -7.78
C PRO A 95 14.63 -26.96 -6.82
N LEU A 96 14.42 -25.71 -7.27
CA LEU A 96 13.94 -24.62 -6.41
C LEU A 96 12.63 -24.97 -5.69
N ILE A 97 11.73 -25.70 -6.35
CA ILE A 97 10.45 -26.15 -5.79
C ILE A 97 10.60 -27.05 -4.55
N TRP A 98 11.66 -27.86 -4.51
CA TRP A 98 11.96 -28.78 -3.41
C TRP A 98 12.99 -28.21 -2.43
N SER A 99 13.39 -26.95 -2.61
CA SER A 99 14.40 -26.31 -1.77
C SER A 99 13.80 -25.73 -0.48
N VAL A 100 14.64 -25.67 0.55
CA VAL A 100 14.35 -24.91 1.79
C VAL A 100 14.27 -23.42 1.51
N VAL A 101 15.13 -22.92 0.62
CA VAL A 101 15.20 -21.51 0.20
C VAL A 101 13.84 -20.98 -0.24
N LEU A 102 13.08 -21.74 -1.03
CA LEU A 102 11.74 -21.31 -1.46
C LEU A 102 10.74 -21.25 -0.29
N THR A 103 10.83 -22.19 0.65
CA THR A 103 9.95 -22.22 1.82
C THR A 103 10.25 -21.05 2.76
N ASP A 104 11.53 -20.77 2.99
CA ASP A 104 12.00 -19.63 3.78
C ASP A 104 11.61 -18.30 3.13
N LEU A 105 11.78 -18.20 1.80
CA LEU A 105 11.36 -17.03 1.02
C LEU A 105 9.85 -16.79 1.21
N ASN A 106 9.02 -17.82 1.07
CA ASN A 106 7.56 -17.69 1.20
C ASN A 106 7.13 -17.18 2.59
N VAL A 107 7.78 -17.66 3.65
CA VAL A 107 7.53 -17.15 5.00
C VAL A 107 8.02 -15.72 5.14
N ALA A 108 9.24 -15.42 4.71
CA ALA A 108 9.81 -14.09 4.78
C ALA A 108 8.96 -13.05 4.04
N ILE A 109 8.53 -13.34 2.80
CA ILE A 109 7.69 -12.41 2.02
C ILE A 109 6.35 -12.17 2.70
N SER A 110 5.74 -13.20 3.33
CA SER A 110 4.46 -13.04 4.01
C SER A 110 4.56 -12.16 5.26
N VAL A 111 5.64 -12.30 6.03
CA VAL A 111 5.93 -11.45 7.19
C VAL A 111 6.25 -10.03 6.74
N ILE A 112 7.06 -9.85 5.70
CA ILE A 112 7.38 -8.55 5.13
C ILE A 112 6.12 -7.85 4.61
N SER A 113 5.23 -8.56 3.91
CA SER A 113 3.95 -7.99 3.45
C SER A 113 3.05 -7.56 4.61
N LEU A 114 3.06 -8.29 5.74
CA LEU A 114 2.32 -7.87 6.94
C LEU A 114 2.83 -6.53 7.47
N PHE A 115 4.14 -6.40 7.63
CA PHE A 115 4.74 -5.14 8.09
C PHE A 115 4.43 -3.99 7.14
N PHE A 116 4.48 -4.22 5.82
CA PHE A 116 4.14 -3.19 4.85
C PHE A 116 2.66 -2.81 4.85
N LEU A 117 1.75 -3.77 5.03
CA LEU A 117 0.33 -3.48 5.16
C LEU A 117 0.07 -2.60 6.38
N LEU A 118 0.68 -2.93 7.52
CA LEU A 118 0.55 -2.13 8.75
C LEU A 118 1.17 -0.73 8.60
N ALA A 119 2.38 -0.63 8.04
CA ALA A 119 3.04 0.64 7.79
C ALA A 119 2.22 1.51 6.81
N ARG A 120 1.66 0.90 5.76
CA ARG A 120 0.78 1.58 4.80
C ARG A 120 -0.47 2.11 5.48
N LEU A 121 -1.10 1.32 6.35
CA LEU A 121 -2.28 1.74 7.10
C LEU A 121 -1.99 2.98 7.96
N ILE A 122 -0.88 2.97 8.70
CA ILE A 122 -0.46 4.11 9.55
C ILE A 122 -0.17 5.34 8.69
N ALA A 123 0.59 5.18 7.61
CA ALA A 123 0.95 6.29 6.72
C ALA A 123 -0.26 6.86 5.98
N TYR A 124 -1.28 6.03 5.69
CA TYR A 124 -2.55 6.47 5.13
C TYR A 124 -3.32 7.36 6.13
N ILE A 125 -3.40 6.95 7.40
CA ILE A 125 -4.03 7.74 8.48
C ILE A 125 -3.31 9.08 8.67
N MET A 126 -1.97 9.06 8.69
CA MET A 126 -1.14 10.27 8.83
C MET A 126 -1.12 11.15 7.57
N LYS A 127 -1.75 10.74 6.46
CA LYS A 127 -1.68 11.43 5.15
C LYS A 127 -0.25 11.64 4.63
N LEU A 128 0.72 10.83 5.08
CA LEU A 128 2.14 10.89 4.70
C LEU A 128 2.53 9.86 3.63
N TRP A 129 1.55 9.19 3.02
CA TRP A 129 1.81 8.18 2.00
C TRP A 129 2.19 8.86 0.67
N TYR A 130 3.47 8.99 0.37
CA TYR A 130 3.92 9.54 -0.91
C TYR A 130 3.93 8.48 -2.03
N PRO A 131 3.57 8.83 -3.28
CA PRO A 131 3.54 7.89 -4.41
C PRO A 131 4.88 7.18 -4.68
N ILE A 132 6.01 7.85 -4.46
CA ILE A 132 7.35 7.30 -4.73
C ILE A 132 7.68 6.12 -3.81
N PHE A 133 7.39 6.22 -2.51
CA PHE A 133 7.57 5.12 -1.57
C PHE A 133 6.63 3.97 -1.90
N SER A 134 5.38 4.31 -2.24
CA SER A 134 4.39 3.31 -2.64
C SER A 134 4.81 2.54 -3.89
N LEU A 135 5.41 3.21 -4.89
CA LEU A 135 5.93 2.57 -6.09
C LEU A 135 7.04 1.58 -5.73
N PHE A 136 8.05 2.03 -4.97
CA PHE A 136 9.20 1.21 -4.60
C PHE A 136 8.77 -0.08 -3.89
N PHE A 137 7.92 0.03 -2.86
CA PHE A 137 7.47 -1.14 -2.12
C PHE A 137 6.53 -2.03 -2.93
N SER A 138 5.65 -1.46 -3.76
CA SER A 138 4.77 -2.27 -4.63
C SER A 138 5.57 -3.03 -5.67
N LEU A 139 6.61 -2.43 -6.24
CA LEU A 139 7.52 -3.07 -7.18
C LEU A 139 8.31 -4.20 -6.50
N ALA A 140 8.89 -3.93 -5.34
CA ALA A 140 9.66 -4.92 -4.57
C ALA A 140 8.80 -6.14 -4.19
N LEU A 141 7.60 -5.92 -3.65
CA LEU A 141 6.68 -7.01 -3.29
C LEU A 141 6.20 -7.77 -4.52
N THR A 142 5.91 -7.09 -5.63
CA THR A 142 5.55 -7.74 -6.89
C THR A 142 6.68 -8.67 -7.37
N ALA A 143 7.93 -8.20 -7.35
CA ALA A 143 9.08 -9.01 -7.76
C ALA A 143 9.27 -10.23 -6.86
N LEU A 144 9.13 -10.07 -5.54
CA LEU A 144 9.24 -11.16 -4.57
C LEU A 144 8.14 -12.21 -4.74
N TYR A 145 6.88 -11.80 -4.90
CA TYR A 145 5.77 -12.73 -5.15
C TYR A 145 5.86 -13.39 -6.54
N ALA A 146 6.40 -12.70 -7.55
CA ALA A 146 6.68 -13.28 -8.86
C ALA A 146 7.76 -14.38 -8.76
N ALA A 147 8.85 -14.12 -8.03
CA ALA A 147 9.89 -15.12 -7.78
C ALA A 147 9.36 -16.33 -6.99
N SER A 148 8.53 -16.09 -5.96
CA SER A 148 7.85 -17.15 -5.20
C SER A 148 6.94 -18.01 -6.09
N THR A 149 6.15 -17.38 -6.96
CA THR A 149 5.26 -18.07 -7.90
C THR A 149 6.06 -18.91 -8.90
N TYR A 150 7.12 -18.34 -9.46
CA TYR A 150 8.04 -19.05 -10.36
C TYR A 150 8.67 -20.25 -9.67
N GLY A 151 9.10 -20.12 -8.41
CA GLY A 151 9.66 -21.22 -7.64
C GLY A 151 8.64 -22.33 -7.34
N GLN A 152 7.38 -21.99 -7.03
CA GLN A 152 6.33 -22.97 -6.74
C GLN A 152 5.86 -23.74 -7.99
N VAL A 153 5.86 -23.11 -9.16
CA VAL A 153 5.49 -23.76 -10.44
C VAL A 153 6.74 -24.31 -11.17
N GLY A 154 7.92 -24.13 -10.56
CA GLY A 154 9.21 -24.38 -11.20
C GLY A 154 9.43 -25.84 -11.63
N PRO A 155 10.27 -26.05 -12.65
CA PRO A 155 10.61 -27.39 -13.12
C PRO A 155 11.55 -28.11 -12.15
N ASP A 156 11.51 -29.43 -12.23
CA ASP A 156 12.51 -30.35 -11.69
C ASP A 156 13.16 -31.13 -12.84
N TYR A 157 14.41 -30.76 -13.12
CA TYR A 157 15.28 -31.42 -14.10
C TYR A 157 16.55 -32.00 -13.45
N ALA A 158 16.52 -32.27 -12.14
CA ALA A 158 17.70 -32.78 -11.44
C ALA A 158 18.04 -34.22 -11.86
N ASP A 159 17.05 -35.03 -12.24
CA ASP A 159 17.25 -36.36 -12.82
C ASP A 159 16.83 -36.38 -14.31
N PRO A 160 17.76 -36.61 -15.25
CA PRO A 160 17.45 -36.73 -16.68
C PRO A 160 16.47 -37.86 -17.02
N ARG A 161 16.31 -38.86 -16.15
CA ARG A 161 15.42 -40.01 -16.37
C ARG A 161 13.95 -39.66 -16.20
N TYR A 162 13.65 -38.72 -15.29
CA TYR A 162 12.29 -38.32 -14.95
C TYR A 162 12.15 -36.79 -14.95
N PRO A 163 12.28 -36.14 -16.12
CA PRO A 163 12.16 -34.70 -16.23
C PRO A 163 10.72 -34.25 -15.95
N ALA A 164 10.57 -33.29 -15.05
CA ALA A 164 9.28 -32.76 -14.64
C ALA A 164 9.22 -31.24 -14.88
N PRO A 165 8.53 -30.76 -15.93
CA PRO A 165 8.43 -29.32 -16.20
C PRO A 165 7.73 -28.50 -15.11
N ALA A 166 6.94 -29.16 -14.25
CA ALA A 166 6.28 -28.57 -13.10
C ALA A 166 6.00 -29.66 -12.05
N ALA A 167 5.69 -29.24 -10.82
CA ALA A 167 5.30 -30.16 -9.74
C ALA A 167 4.17 -31.10 -10.17
N TRP A 168 4.33 -32.38 -9.83
CA TRP A 168 3.37 -33.42 -10.23
C TRP A 168 1.96 -33.17 -9.68
N TYR A 169 1.83 -32.61 -8.47
CA TYR A 169 0.53 -32.38 -7.83
C TYR A 169 -0.26 -31.23 -8.47
N PHE A 170 0.37 -30.39 -9.30
CA PHE A 170 -0.33 -29.44 -10.16
C PHE A 170 -0.77 -30.06 -11.48
N ARG A 171 -0.03 -31.06 -11.98
CA ARG A 171 -0.28 -31.70 -13.29
C ARG A 171 -1.30 -32.83 -13.22
N PHE A 172 -1.20 -33.66 -12.19
CA PHE A 172 -2.00 -34.88 -12.03
C PHE A 172 -3.01 -34.77 -10.88
N GLY A 173 -2.95 -33.69 -10.09
CA GLY A 173 -3.82 -33.47 -8.93
C GLY A 173 -3.37 -34.24 -7.69
N CYS A 174 -4.24 -34.22 -6.66
CA CYS A 174 -3.93 -34.78 -5.34
C CYS A 174 -4.40 -36.22 -5.12
N ASP A 175 -5.07 -36.84 -6.10
CA ASP A 175 -5.58 -38.21 -5.95
C ASP A 175 -4.45 -39.24 -5.76
N LEU A 176 -3.29 -38.99 -6.39
CA LEU A 176 -2.09 -39.81 -6.23
C LEU A 176 -1.55 -39.82 -4.79
N ALA A 177 -1.87 -38.81 -3.99
CA ALA A 177 -1.45 -38.70 -2.59
C ALA A 177 -2.37 -39.45 -1.61
N LYS A 178 -3.55 -39.92 -2.05
CA LYS A 178 -4.51 -40.65 -1.21
C LYS A 178 -3.93 -41.94 -0.60
N PRO A 179 -3.28 -42.85 -1.36
CA PRO A 179 -2.71 -44.07 -0.77
C PRO A 179 -1.59 -43.79 0.25
N TYR A 180 -0.99 -42.60 0.22
CA TYR A 180 0.08 -42.19 1.13
C TYR A 180 -0.43 -41.40 2.36
N ASN A 181 -1.75 -41.31 2.57
CA ASN A 181 -2.36 -40.48 3.63
C ASN A 181 -1.91 -39.00 3.59
N ALA A 182 -1.52 -38.50 2.40
CA ALA A 182 -0.94 -37.18 2.22
C ALA A 182 -1.84 -36.24 1.41
N PHE A 183 -3.12 -36.59 1.26
CA PHE A 183 -4.10 -35.83 0.49
C PHE A 183 -4.26 -34.39 1.00
N THR A 184 -4.42 -34.20 2.31
CA THR A 184 -4.56 -32.87 2.93
C THR A 184 -3.31 -32.03 2.71
N SER A 185 -2.13 -32.61 2.88
CA SER A 185 -0.86 -31.94 2.62
C SER A 185 -0.74 -31.49 1.16
N CYS A 186 -1.18 -32.32 0.21
CA CYS A 186 -1.22 -31.94 -1.20
C CYS A 186 -2.19 -30.79 -1.46
N LYS A 187 -3.38 -30.80 -0.86
CA LYS A 187 -4.35 -29.70 -0.97
C LYS A 187 -3.81 -28.39 -0.38
N ILE A 188 -3.07 -28.45 0.72
CA ILE A 188 -2.39 -27.29 1.30
C ILE A 188 -1.33 -26.73 0.34
N ALA A 189 -0.52 -27.60 -0.27
CA ALA A 189 0.48 -27.20 -1.27
C ALA A 189 -0.16 -26.58 -2.54
N GLN A 190 -1.31 -27.09 -2.98
CA GLN A 190 -2.07 -26.44 -4.06
C GLN A 190 -2.62 -25.07 -3.62
N GLY A 191 -3.15 -25.00 -2.39
CA GLY A 191 -3.67 -23.77 -1.82
C GLY A 191 -2.62 -22.68 -1.68
N SER A 192 -1.37 -23.05 -1.35
CA SER A 192 -0.27 -22.08 -1.24
C SER A 192 -0.02 -21.36 -2.56
N LEU A 193 -0.05 -22.07 -3.69
CA LEU A 193 0.11 -21.46 -5.01
C LEU A 193 -1.05 -20.51 -5.34
N VAL A 194 -2.29 -20.93 -5.06
CA VAL A 194 -3.49 -20.10 -5.30
C VAL A 194 -3.40 -18.77 -4.53
N ILE A 195 -3.00 -18.83 -3.27
CA ILE A 195 -2.85 -17.64 -2.44
C ILE A 195 -1.70 -16.76 -2.95
N THR A 196 -0.58 -17.33 -3.39
CA THR A 196 0.49 -16.52 -3.98
C THR A 196 0.10 -15.84 -5.27
N LEU A 197 -0.68 -16.50 -6.13
CA LEU A 197 -1.19 -15.89 -7.36
C LEU A 197 -2.19 -14.77 -7.05
N TYR A 198 -3.03 -14.96 -6.04
CA TYR A 198 -3.93 -13.91 -5.54
C TYR A 198 -3.13 -12.70 -5.05
N MET A 199 -2.14 -12.91 -4.18
CA MET A 199 -1.30 -11.82 -3.65
C MET A 199 -0.50 -11.13 -4.76
N LEU A 200 0.07 -11.89 -5.70
CA LEU A 200 0.77 -11.35 -6.87
C LEU A 200 -0.15 -10.44 -7.70
N THR A 201 -1.39 -10.89 -7.94
CA THR A 201 -2.39 -10.09 -8.68
C THR A 201 -2.71 -8.79 -7.96
N LEU A 202 -2.92 -8.84 -6.63
CA LEU A 202 -3.15 -7.62 -5.84
C LEU A 202 -1.96 -6.66 -5.88
N TYR A 203 -0.73 -7.17 -5.77
CA TYR A 203 0.46 -6.30 -5.84
C TYR A 203 0.69 -5.74 -7.25
N LEU A 204 0.37 -6.48 -8.30
CA LEU A 204 0.37 -5.97 -9.68
C LEU A 204 -0.65 -4.84 -9.86
N LEU A 205 -1.85 -4.98 -9.30
CA LEU A 205 -2.85 -3.91 -9.32
C LEU A 205 -2.36 -2.67 -8.55
N ASN A 206 -1.81 -2.86 -7.35
CA ASN A 206 -1.19 -1.77 -6.58
C ASN A 206 -0.05 -1.10 -7.36
N LEU A 207 0.80 -1.87 -8.03
CA LEU A 207 1.85 -1.36 -8.90
C LEU A 207 1.28 -0.56 -10.07
N GLY A 208 0.21 -1.04 -10.71
CA GLY A 208 -0.49 -0.31 -11.77
C GLY A 208 -1.04 1.04 -11.30
N PHE A 209 -1.73 1.08 -10.15
CA PHE A 209 -2.29 2.32 -9.61
C PHE A 209 -1.22 3.30 -9.11
N THR A 210 -0.09 2.81 -8.60
CA THR A 210 1.05 3.64 -8.20
C THR A 210 1.79 4.21 -9.40
N CYS A 211 2.01 3.40 -10.44
CA CYS A 211 2.53 3.87 -11.73
C CYS A 211 1.63 4.94 -12.34
N TYR A 212 0.30 4.73 -12.34
CA TYR A 212 -0.66 5.72 -12.82
C TYR A 212 -0.62 7.02 -12.00
N ALA A 213 -0.47 6.93 -10.67
CA ALA A 213 -0.31 8.11 -9.82
C ALA A 213 0.99 8.89 -10.12
N MET A 214 2.05 8.20 -10.56
CA MET A 214 3.32 8.79 -10.98
C MET A 214 3.33 9.25 -12.46
N TYR A 215 2.38 8.83 -13.30
CA TYR A 215 2.30 9.32 -14.68
C TYR A 215 1.85 10.79 -14.69
N PRO A 216 2.58 11.72 -15.33
CA PRO A 216 2.35 13.17 -15.23
C PRO A 216 0.88 13.54 -15.44
N ASN A 217 0.28 14.18 -14.42
CA ASN A 217 -1.12 14.59 -14.41
C ASN A 217 -1.20 16.07 -14.09
N LYS A 218 -1.97 16.82 -14.90
CA LYS A 218 -2.20 18.27 -14.79
C LYS A 218 -2.74 18.73 -13.43
N ILE A 219 -3.36 17.82 -12.68
CA ILE A 219 -3.87 18.08 -11.33
C ILE A 219 -2.74 18.48 -10.36
N ASN A 220 -1.52 17.98 -10.56
CA ASN A 220 -0.40 18.36 -9.70
C ASN A 220 0.14 19.76 -10.03
N ASP A 221 0.01 20.19 -11.28
CA ASP A 221 0.43 21.53 -11.69
C ASP A 221 -0.48 22.60 -11.06
N ILE A 222 -1.80 22.35 -10.99
CA ILE A 222 -2.79 23.29 -10.41
C ILE A 222 -2.64 23.40 -8.88
N VAL A 223 -2.39 22.28 -8.20
CA VAL A 223 -2.19 22.29 -6.73
C VAL A 223 -0.87 22.95 -6.36
N ASP A 224 0.17 22.82 -7.20
CA ASP A 224 1.43 23.55 -7.00
C ASP A 224 1.20 25.06 -7.14
N GLU A 225 0.39 25.52 -8.10
CA GLU A 225 0.02 26.94 -8.21
C GLU A 225 -0.74 27.42 -6.96
N GLU A 226 -1.72 26.66 -6.46
CA GLU A 226 -2.44 26.98 -5.22
C GLU A 226 -1.54 26.96 -3.96
N GLU A 227 -0.67 25.95 -3.81
CA GLU A 227 0.26 25.85 -2.67
C GLU A 227 1.40 26.88 -2.73
N GLU A 228 1.90 27.21 -3.93
CA GLU A 228 2.87 28.28 -4.14
C GLU A 228 2.19 29.64 -3.85
N ASP A 229 0.98 29.89 -4.35
CA ASP A 229 0.21 31.10 -4.04
C ASP A 229 -0.04 31.23 -2.53
N ASP A 230 -0.40 30.16 -1.84
CA ASP A 230 -0.57 30.13 -0.37
C ASP A 230 0.77 30.35 0.38
N MET A 231 1.89 29.90 -0.17
CA MET A 231 3.23 30.07 0.41
C MET A 231 3.77 31.50 0.19
N TYR A 232 3.44 32.13 -0.94
CA TYR A 232 3.73 33.53 -1.23
C TYR A 232 2.73 34.50 -0.58
N ALA A 233 1.54 34.02 -0.19
CA ALA A 233 0.56 34.74 0.63
C ALA A 233 0.89 34.75 2.14
N MET A 234 2.17 34.65 2.51
CA MET A 234 2.62 34.97 3.87
C MET A 234 2.41 36.47 4.12
N PRO A 235 1.58 36.86 5.10
CA PRO A 235 1.26 38.25 5.35
C PRO A 235 2.45 38.93 6.04
N SER A 236 2.87 40.08 5.52
CA SER A 236 3.91 40.93 6.12
C SER A 236 3.46 41.62 7.42
N ASN A 237 2.52 41.04 8.17
CA ASN A 237 2.17 41.48 9.51
C ASN A 237 2.00 40.27 10.43
N ALA A 238 2.98 40.10 11.32
CA ALA A 238 2.83 39.29 12.50
C ALA A 238 1.66 39.82 13.34
N SER A 239 0.52 39.12 13.35
CA SER A 239 -0.42 39.10 14.47
C SER A 239 -1.38 37.91 14.39
N GLN A 240 -1.13 36.95 15.29
CA GLN A 240 -2.12 36.34 16.19
C GLN A 240 -3.20 35.38 15.63
N TYR A 241 -2.90 34.08 15.78
CA TYR A 241 -3.74 32.98 16.29
C TYR A 241 -5.24 33.26 16.60
N SER A 242 -6.17 32.68 15.82
CA SER A 242 -7.11 31.57 16.15
C SER A 242 -8.45 31.66 15.37
N PRO A 243 -9.15 30.53 15.12
CA PRO A 243 -10.26 30.42 14.18
C PRO A 243 -11.65 30.57 14.85
N GLU A 244 -12.69 30.62 14.00
CA GLU A 244 -14.03 29.99 14.15
C GLU A 244 -15.24 30.93 13.86
N TYR A 245 -15.90 30.66 12.71
CA TYR A 245 -17.31 30.81 12.29
C TYR A 245 -18.22 31.91 12.90
N GLY A 246 -18.91 32.66 12.00
CA GLY A 246 -20.26 33.19 12.28
C GLY A 246 -20.59 34.60 11.76
N MET A 247 -21.29 34.65 10.62
CA MET A 247 -22.35 35.60 10.22
C MET A 247 -22.23 37.15 10.43
N SER A 248 -22.47 37.86 9.32
CA SER A 248 -23.27 39.10 9.17
C SER A 248 -22.66 40.48 9.47
N SER A 249 -22.33 41.18 8.38
CA SER A 249 -22.45 42.64 8.05
C SER A 249 -21.90 43.74 8.99
N PRO A 250 -21.49 44.91 8.44
CA PRO A 250 -20.54 45.80 9.10
C PRO A 250 -21.22 46.97 9.83
N ILE A 251 -20.81 47.22 11.08
CA ILE A 251 -20.93 48.55 11.71
C ILE A 251 -19.60 48.83 12.41
N ARG A 252 -18.90 49.87 11.95
CA ARG A 252 -17.80 50.51 12.70
C ARG A 252 -18.39 51.37 13.80
N LEU A 253 -17.87 51.30 15.02
CA LEU A 253 -17.38 52.46 15.80
C LEU A 253 -16.75 51.98 17.12
N GLN A 254 -15.73 52.72 17.56
CA GLN A 254 -14.89 52.54 18.75
C GLN A 254 -15.67 52.30 20.05
N ASP A 255 -15.16 51.44 20.95
CA ASP A 255 -14.76 51.86 22.31
C ASP A 255 -14.22 50.73 23.22
N SER A 256 -13.10 51.08 23.89
CA SER A 256 -12.46 50.63 25.15
C SER A 256 -12.56 49.19 25.72
N PRO A 257 -11.48 48.66 26.33
CA PRO A 257 -11.41 47.27 26.83
C PRO A 257 -12.19 47.06 28.15
N PHE A 258 -13.04 46.03 28.16
CA PHE A 258 -13.75 45.55 29.35
C PHE A 258 -12.84 44.66 30.23
N THR A 259 -12.76 44.96 31.53
CA THR A 259 -12.25 44.01 32.54
C THR A 259 -13.39 43.05 32.96
N PRO A 260 -13.08 41.76 33.25
CA PRO A 260 -14.10 40.75 33.47
C PRO A 260 -14.78 40.92 34.83
N ARG A 261 -16.03 41.43 34.83
CA ARG A 261 -16.88 41.54 36.02
C ARG A 261 -17.64 40.22 36.24
N THR A 262 -17.54 39.73 37.48
CA THR A 262 -18.13 38.49 37.99
C THR A 262 -19.63 38.36 37.67
N GLN A 263 -20.03 37.18 37.16
CA GLN A 263 -21.41 36.83 36.73
C GLN A 263 -22.45 36.72 37.87
N ALA A 264 -22.19 37.30 39.04
CA ALA A 264 -23.01 37.10 40.24
C ALA A 264 -24.22 38.04 40.36
N PHE A 265 -24.39 39.04 39.48
CA PHE A 265 -25.48 40.03 39.60
C PHE A 265 -26.63 39.87 38.59
N HIS A 266 -26.54 38.95 37.62
CA HIS A 266 -27.61 38.76 36.63
C HIS A 266 -28.85 38.01 37.16
N THR A 267 -28.84 37.53 38.41
CA THR A 267 -29.94 36.75 38.99
C THR A 267 -30.84 37.55 39.94
N LEU A 268 -30.54 38.82 40.23
CA LEU A 268 -31.31 39.63 41.19
C LEU A 268 -32.34 40.60 40.56
N ASP A 269 -32.25 40.92 39.27
CA ASP A 269 -33.19 41.88 38.63
C ASP A 269 -34.49 41.25 38.09
N ARG A 270 -34.69 39.94 38.21
CA ARG A 270 -35.86 39.26 37.61
C ARG A 270 -37.09 39.16 38.53
N LYS A 271 -37.23 40.01 39.56
CA LYS A 271 -38.51 40.12 40.31
C LYS A 271 -38.74 41.51 40.89
N LEU A 272 -39.54 42.32 40.20
CA LEU A 272 -40.55 43.18 40.83
C LEU A 272 -41.68 43.47 39.83
N PRO A 273 -42.92 43.01 40.07
CA PRO A 273 -44.09 43.39 39.30
C PRO A 273 -44.68 44.72 39.83
N LEU A 274 -45.53 45.34 39.00
CA LEU A 274 -46.48 46.45 39.25
C LEU A 274 -46.08 47.80 38.63
N GLN A 275 -46.40 47.95 37.34
CA GLN A 275 -46.97 49.20 36.83
C GLN A 275 -48.40 49.33 37.34
N ALA A 276 -48.73 50.44 37.99
CA ALA A 276 -50.03 51.12 38.06
C ALA A 276 -49.87 52.19 39.16
N SER A 277 -50.21 53.46 39.02
CA SER A 277 -51.12 54.13 38.10
C SER A 277 -51.07 55.63 38.41
N SER A 278 -51.07 56.45 37.37
CA SER A 278 -51.71 57.79 37.25
C SER A 278 -51.73 58.77 38.44
N ALA A 279 -51.19 59.96 38.20
CA ALA A 279 -51.47 61.23 38.90
C ALA A 279 -52.98 61.58 38.96
N PRO A 280 -53.43 62.55 39.81
CA PRO A 280 -53.40 63.96 39.39
C PRO A 280 -53.25 65.05 40.48
N LYS A 281 -52.96 66.28 40.01
CA LYS A 281 -53.33 67.66 40.44
C LYS A 281 -53.86 67.84 41.88
N TYR A 282 -53.35 68.75 42.71
CA TYR A 282 -53.26 70.21 42.55
C TYR A 282 -51.99 70.81 43.17
#